data_AF-A0A9P9I9J2-F1
#
_entry.id   AF-A0A9P9I9J2-F1
#
_cell.length_a   1.000
_cell.length_b   1.000
_cell.length_c   1.000
_cell.angle_alpha   90.00
_cell.angle_beta   90.00
_cell.angle_gamma   90.00
#
_symmetry.space_group_name_H-M   'P 1'
#
loop_
_entity.id
_entity.type
_entity.pdbx_description
1 polymer ?
#
loop_
_entity_poly.entity_id
_entity_poly.type
_entity_poly.pdbx_seq_one_letter_code
_entity_poly.pdbx_strand_id
1 'polypeptide(L)'
;MARRAHLKSRLGCRVCKQRKVKCDERKPVCDRCVTAGRRCSYLGDAPDIPTPASSLSVPSRDASQLPTTPQLTPGSCDATASVHDPHEQPLCLDNPSLTEERFSLAHLELLDHIRNSMTPSGPVIHYAIERGYKLAFRAPYLMDQLLAFAAAHKSTVAREDGDERLERFFRMESTKLQTRALSGVNLASDAVNKDNADALFVFSAFLGHHVLFDTFSAREPLPVMLDKLTQCFELHQSIRFTAAAALRAVADMYCETVNILQYLLDSSQSSASERRVGVVQEWLVRVPYEYLTYLRQRRPEAIVILAYYAVLLHRARHNWAVGDAGRFLIQEVGSHLGDYWTDWLAWPQQALENS
;
A
#
# COMPACT_ATOMS: atom_id res chain seq x y z
N MET A 1 -37.93 3.10 52.71
CA MET A 1 -37.01 2.57 51.67
C MET A 1 -35.90 3.59 51.44
N ALA A 2 -34.69 3.30 51.93
CA ALA A 2 -33.55 4.22 51.80
C ALA A 2 -33.04 4.25 50.36
N ARG A 3 -32.99 5.44 49.75
CA ARG A 3 -32.40 5.64 48.41
C ARG A 3 -30.92 5.25 48.44
N ARG A 4 -30.55 4.22 47.68
CA ARG A 4 -29.14 3.83 47.46
C ARG A 4 -28.33 5.05 47.03
N ALA A 5 -27.32 5.41 47.82
CA ALA A 5 -26.39 6.46 47.47
C ALA A 5 -25.60 6.01 46.23
N HIS A 6 -25.84 6.69 45.11
CA HIS A 6 -25.13 6.40 43.87
C HIS A 6 -23.67 6.84 43.98
N LEU A 7 -22.75 5.90 43.79
CA LEU A 7 -21.31 6.17 43.65
C LEU A 7 -21.11 7.16 42.50
N LYS A 8 -20.72 8.38 42.85
CA LYS A 8 -20.37 9.43 41.89
C LYS A 8 -19.14 8.96 41.11
N SER A 9 -19.31 8.76 39.81
CA SER A 9 -18.22 8.54 38.87
C SER A 9 -17.21 9.69 39.01
N ARG A 10 -16.06 9.42 39.63
CA ARG A 10 -15.00 10.42 39.84
C ARG A 10 -14.38 10.83 38.50
N LEU A 11 -14.32 9.90 37.55
CA LEU A 11 -13.63 10.08 36.27
C LEU A 11 -14.57 10.42 35.10
N GLY A 12 -15.89 10.50 35.30
CA GLY A 12 -16.87 10.83 34.27
C GLY A 12 -16.61 12.15 33.55
N CYS A 13 -16.95 12.22 32.25
CA CYS A 13 -16.74 13.40 31.42
C CYS A 13 -17.52 14.63 31.95
N ARG A 14 -17.03 15.84 31.62
CA ARG A 14 -17.62 17.11 32.10
C ARG A 14 -19.07 17.27 31.65
N VAL A 15 -19.42 16.85 30.43
CA VAL A 15 -20.78 16.96 29.88
C VAL A 15 -21.77 16.09 30.66
N CYS A 16 -21.43 14.84 30.95
CA CYS A 16 -22.29 13.96 31.76
C CYS A 16 -22.42 14.46 33.21
N LYS A 17 -21.33 15.01 33.78
CA LYS A 17 -21.35 15.63 35.11
C LYS A 17 -22.25 16.88 35.17
N GLN A 18 -22.16 17.79 34.21
CA GLN A 18 -23.02 18.98 34.09
C GLN A 18 -24.50 18.58 33.95
N ARG A 19 -24.76 17.52 33.16
CA ARG A 19 -26.11 16.97 32.96
C ARG A 19 -26.61 16.15 34.14
N LYS A 20 -25.80 15.96 35.19
CA LYS A 20 -26.12 15.14 36.38
C LYS A 20 -26.57 13.72 36.02
N VAL A 21 -26.00 13.14 34.95
CA VAL A 21 -26.24 11.75 34.52
C VAL A 21 -24.98 10.90 34.72
N LYS A 22 -25.14 9.58 34.93
CA LYS A 22 -24.01 8.67 35.11
C LYS A 22 -23.24 8.51 33.79
N CYS A 23 -21.94 8.78 33.83
CA CYS A 23 -21.02 8.52 32.73
C CYS A 23 -20.60 7.04 32.77
N ASP A 24 -20.53 6.42 31.60
CA ASP A 24 -20.01 5.07 31.37
C ASP A 24 -18.47 5.02 31.24
N GLU A 25 -17.81 6.20 31.29
CA GLU A 25 -16.35 6.38 31.27
C GLU A 25 -15.61 5.77 30.06
N ARG A 26 -16.32 5.33 29.02
CA ARG A 26 -15.71 4.87 27.77
C ARG A 26 -14.98 6.00 27.06
N LYS A 27 -13.82 5.66 26.50
CA LYS A 27 -12.95 6.56 25.73
C LYS A 27 -12.87 6.05 24.28
N PRO A 28 -12.72 6.94 23.27
CA PRO A 28 -12.48 8.39 23.36
C PRO A 28 -13.73 9.25 23.63
N VAL A 29 -14.93 8.67 23.54
CA VAL A 29 -16.23 9.33 23.81
C VAL A 29 -17.08 8.39 24.64
N CYS A 30 -17.79 8.89 25.65
CA CYS A 30 -18.73 8.06 26.41
C CYS A 30 -20.05 7.87 25.64
N ASP A 31 -20.69 6.70 25.78
CA ASP A 31 -21.88 6.31 25.02
C ASP A 31 -23.03 7.30 25.19
N ARG A 32 -23.14 7.91 26.39
CA ARG A 32 -24.15 8.94 26.68
C ARG A 32 -23.94 10.25 25.92
N CYS A 33 -22.70 10.60 25.61
CA CYS A 33 -22.41 11.76 24.77
C CYS A 33 -22.64 11.46 23.29
N VAL A 34 -22.30 10.23 22.85
CA VAL A 34 -22.60 9.74 21.49
C VAL A 34 -24.11 9.78 21.24
N THR A 35 -24.89 9.13 22.08
CA THR A 35 -26.36 9.04 21.93
C THR A 35 -27.04 10.41 21.97
N ALA A 36 -26.47 11.36 22.72
CA ALA A 36 -27.02 12.71 22.84
C ALA A 36 -26.49 13.68 21.78
N GLY A 37 -25.61 13.23 20.86
CA GLY A 37 -24.97 14.08 19.86
C GLY A 37 -24.16 15.22 20.46
N ARG A 38 -23.56 15.05 21.64
CA ARG A 38 -22.79 16.10 22.32
C ARG A 38 -21.30 15.81 22.29
N ARG A 39 -20.49 16.86 22.14
CA ARG A 39 -19.04 16.78 22.19
C ARG A 39 -18.56 16.38 23.60
N CYS A 40 -18.07 15.15 23.73
CA CYS A 40 -17.56 14.65 25.01
C CYS A 40 -16.23 15.31 25.37
N SER A 41 -16.06 15.70 26.63
CA SER A 41 -14.81 16.32 27.11
C SER A 41 -13.61 15.36 27.15
N TYR A 42 -13.78 14.09 26.76
CA TYR A 42 -12.67 13.14 26.60
C TYR A 42 -11.94 13.31 25.27
N LEU A 43 -12.53 14.00 24.29
CA LEU A 43 -11.94 14.24 22.95
C LEU A 43 -10.86 15.35 22.92
N GLY A 44 -10.30 15.72 24.07
CA GLY A 44 -9.29 16.77 24.21
C GLY A 44 -9.88 18.15 24.48
N ASP A 45 -9.42 18.79 25.56
CA ASP A 45 -9.75 20.17 25.93
C ASP A 45 -9.14 21.15 24.91
N ALA A 46 -9.98 21.79 24.11
CA ALA A 46 -9.70 23.12 23.55
C ALA A 46 -10.43 24.13 24.45
N PRO A 47 -9.80 25.23 24.89
CA PRO A 47 -10.41 26.17 25.82
C PRO A 47 -11.62 26.87 25.17
N ASP A 48 -12.74 26.88 25.89
CA ASP A 48 -13.95 27.62 25.53
C ASP A 48 -13.64 29.12 25.44
N ILE A 49 -13.80 29.72 24.25
CA ILE A 49 -13.88 31.19 24.11
C ILE A 49 -15.34 31.58 24.42
N PRO A 50 -15.60 32.40 25.46
CA PRO A 50 -16.95 32.88 25.74
C PRO A 50 -17.35 33.93 24.71
N THR A 51 -18.52 33.76 24.11
CA THR A 51 -19.22 34.84 23.37
C THR A 51 -19.77 35.85 24.38
N PRO A 52 -19.52 37.17 24.25
CA PRO A 52 -20.33 38.17 24.91
C PRO A 52 -21.39 38.72 23.94
N ALA A 53 -22.61 38.82 24.48
CA ALA A 53 -23.71 39.58 23.91
C ALA A 53 -23.64 41.05 24.35
N SER A 54 -24.28 41.90 23.53
CA SER A 54 -24.93 43.19 23.88
C SER A 54 -24.12 44.50 23.80
N SER A 55 -24.53 45.31 22.80
CA SER A 55 -25.10 46.66 22.93
C SER A 55 -24.23 47.89 23.29
N LEU A 56 -24.60 49.00 22.60
CA LEU A 56 -24.43 50.44 22.91
C LEU A 56 -23.21 51.19 22.33
N SER A 57 -23.44 51.90 21.21
CA SER A 57 -23.47 53.39 21.05
C SER A 57 -22.43 54.24 21.83
N VAL A 58 -21.75 55.32 21.38
CA VAL A 58 -22.01 56.47 20.46
C VAL A 58 -20.61 57.20 20.18
N PRO A 59 -20.47 58.50 19.79
CA PRO A 59 -20.20 59.11 18.45
C PRO A 59 -18.85 59.87 18.24
N SER A 60 -18.61 60.35 17.00
CA SER A 60 -18.33 61.75 16.56
C SER A 60 -17.43 61.78 15.31
N ARG A 61 -17.86 62.32 14.14
CA ARG A 61 -17.94 63.74 13.67
C ARG A 61 -16.56 64.38 13.51
N ASP A 62 -16.16 65.09 12.45
CA ASP A 62 -16.69 65.67 11.20
C ASP A 62 -15.45 65.78 10.24
N ALA A 63 -15.45 66.00 8.91
CA ALA A 63 -16.22 66.95 8.09
C ALA A 63 -16.11 66.64 6.58
N SER A 64 -17.23 66.82 5.86
CA SER A 64 -17.43 67.58 4.59
C SER A 64 -16.37 67.51 3.47
N GLN A 65 -16.63 67.25 2.18
CA GLN A 65 -17.70 67.72 1.27
C GLN A 65 -17.86 66.82 0.01
N LEU A 66 -19.08 66.77 -0.55
CA LEU A 66 -19.47 66.31 -1.91
C LEU A 66 -19.18 67.41 -2.97
N PRO A 67 -19.24 67.23 -4.33
CA PRO A 67 -20.39 66.63 -5.07
C PRO A 67 -20.13 65.76 -6.35
N THR A 68 -21.00 64.75 -6.53
CA THR A 68 -21.82 64.44 -7.74
C THR A 68 -21.22 63.78 -9.03
N THR A 69 -21.46 62.45 -9.16
CA THR A 69 -21.87 61.56 -10.32
C THR A 69 -21.20 61.66 -11.73
N PRO A 70 -21.21 60.61 -12.60
CA PRO A 70 -22.22 59.53 -12.73
C PRO A 70 -21.73 58.06 -12.82
N GLN A 71 -22.69 57.17 -12.56
CA GLN A 71 -22.66 55.72 -12.74
C GLN A 71 -22.35 55.27 -14.17
N LEU A 72 -21.62 54.15 -14.29
CA LEU A 72 -21.65 53.26 -15.45
C LEU A 72 -21.86 51.82 -14.98
N THR A 73 -22.97 51.24 -15.40
CA THR A 73 -23.17 49.80 -15.68
C THR A 73 -23.95 49.74 -17.00
N PRO A 74 -24.03 48.62 -17.74
CA PRO A 74 -23.38 47.31 -17.58
C PRO A 74 -22.70 46.81 -18.87
N GLY A 75 -21.51 46.21 -18.76
CA GLY A 75 -20.87 45.46 -19.84
C GLY A 75 -21.19 43.97 -19.73
N SER A 76 -22.21 43.54 -20.46
CA SER A 76 -22.51 42.13 -20.73
C SER A 76 -21.37 41.49 -21.51
N CYS A 77 -20.77 40.42 -20.98
CA CYS A 77 -20.10 39.43 -21.79
C CYS A 77 -20.68 38.05 -21.46
N ASP A 78 -21.24 37.44 -22.50
CA ASP A 78 -21.75 36.08 -22.53
C ASP A 78 -20.70 35.10 -22.00
N ALA A 79 -20.96 34.51 -20.84
CA ALA A 79 -20.38 33.23 -20.48
C ALA A 79 -21.39 32.16 -20.89
N THR A 80 -21.17 31.59 -22.07
CA THR A 80 -21.80 30.35 -22.52
C THR A 80 -21.81 29.35 -21.36
N ALA A 81 -23.00 28.90 -20.97
CA ALA A 81 -23.20 27.85 -20.00
C ALA A 81 -22.42 26.60 -20.46
N SER A 82 -21.30 26.32 -19.80
CA SER A 82 -20.66 25.03 -19.88
C SER A 82 -21.62 24.02 -19.25
N VAL A 83 -22.18 23.16 -20.09
CA VAL A 83 -22.89 21.95 -19.66
C VAL A 83 -21.84 21.06 -19.01
N HIS A 84 -21.70 21.17 -17.70
CA HIS A 84 -20.91 20.20 -16.94
C HIS A 84 -21.63 18.84 -17.01
N ASP A 85 -20.97 17.87 -17.63
CA ASP A 85 -21.31 16.46 -17.54
C ASP A 85 -21.26 16.03 -16.05
N PRO A 86 -22.32 15.46 -15.47
CA PRO A 86 -22.35 15.08 -14.05
C PRO A 86 -21.33 14.00 -13.65
N HIS A 87 -20.59 13.40 -14.59
CA HIS A 87 -19.76 12.21 -14.34
C HIS A 87 -18.27 12.45 -14.00
N GLU A 88 -17.81 13.69 -13.82
CA GLU A 88 -16.41 13.98 -13.45
C GLU A 88 -16.21 14.54 -12.03
N GLN A 89 -17.12 14.29 -11.09
CA GLN A 89 -16.82 14.60 -9.68
C GLN A 89 -15.75 13.64 -9.14
N PRO A 90 -14.66 14.14 -8.51
CA PRO A 90 -13.64 13.27 -7.97
C PRO A 90 -14.20 12.51 -6.75
N LEU A 91 -14.23 11.17 -6.88
CA LEU A 91 -14.69 10.17 -5.89
C LEU A 91 -14.20 10.38 -4.44
N CYS A 92 -13.19 11.24 -4.22
CA CYS A 92 -12.63 11.53 -2.91
C CYS A 92 -13.48 12.48 -2.04
N LEU A 93 -14.39 13.27 -2.63
CA LEU A 93 -15.22 14.22 -1.86
C LEU A 93 -16.44 13.57 -1.19
N ASP A 94 -16.85 12.39 -1.64
CA ASP A 94 -18.07 11.71 -1.15
C ASP A 94 -17.80 10.62 -0.10
N ASN A 95 -16.53 10.31 0.19
CA ASN A 95 -16.16 9.27 1.15
C ASN A 95 -15.46 9.84 2.40
N PRO A 96 -16.16 9.95 3.55
CA PRO A 96 -15.61 10.50 4.79
C PRO A 96 -14.35 9.80 5.29
N SER A 97 -14.19 8.50 5.01
CA SER A 97 -13.00 7.74 5.44
C SER A 97 -11.72 8.24 4.74
N LEU A 98 -11.83 8.73 3.50
CA LEU A 98 -10.69 9.27 2.74
C LEU A 98 -10.35 10.71 3.17
N THR A 99 -11.28 11.43 3.80
CA THR A 99 -11.06 12.80 4.29
C THR A 99 -10.39 12.86 5.67
N GLU A 100 -10.39 11.75 6.44
CA GLU A 100 -9.70 11.65 7.74
C GLU A 100 -8.24 11.17 7.62
N GLU A 101 -7.85 10.63 6.46
CA GLU A 101 -6.49 10.16 6.24
C GLU A 101 -5.48 11.31 6.23
N ARG A 102 -4.57 11.29 7.21
CA ARG A 102 -3.53 12.32 7.34
C ARG A 102 -2.26 11.86 6.63
N PHE A 103 -1.84 12.63 5.64
CA PHE A 103 -0.50 12.54 5.05
C PHE A 103 0.42 13.61 5.65
N SER A 104 1.65 13.22 5.97
CA SER A 104 2.68 14.10 6.54
C SER A 104 3.60 14.65 5.44
N LEU A 105 4.46 15.61 5.79
CA LEU A 105 5.52 16.06 4.87
C LEU A 105 6.45 14.91 4.46
N ALA A 106 6.72 13.95 5.35
CA ALA A 106 7.50 12.77 5.03
C ALA A 106 6.80 11.91 3.96
N HIS A 107 5.46 11.83 3.96
CA HIS A 107 4.72 11.13 2.91
C HIS A 107 4.81 11.84 1.56
N LEU A 108 4.83 13.18 1.54
CA LEU A 108 5.04 13.92 0.29
C LEU A 108 6.46 13.71 -0.25
N GLU A 109 7.46 13.65 0.63
CA GLU A 109 8.84 13.33 0.26
C GLU A 109 8.98 11.89 -0.28
N LEU A 110 8.21 10.94 0.28
CA LEU A 110 8.12 9.58 -0.22
C LEU A 110 7.44 9.52 -1.59
N LEU A 111 6.38 10.31 -1.80
CA LEU A 111 5.68 10.42 -3.08
C LEU A 111 6.61 10.97 -4.17
N ASP A 112 7.42 11.98 -3.84
CA ASP A 112 8.44 12.50 -4.74
C ASP A 112 9.54 11.46 -5.03
N HIS A 113 10.00 10.75 -3.99
CA HIS A 113 11.03 9.72 -4.11
C HIS A 113 10.63 8.59 -5.05
N ILE A 114 9.40 8.05 -4.93
CA ILE A 114 8.94 6.99 -5.84
C ILE A 114 8.85 7.47 -7.29
N ARG A 115 8.63 8.76 -7.51
CA ARG A 115 8.49 9.33 -8.85
C ARG A 115 9.82 9.57 -9.52
N ASN A 116 10.79 10.09 -8.77
CA ASN A 116 12.01 10.65 -9.33
C ASN A 116 13.24 9.77 -9.09
N SER A 117 13.23 8.94 -8.04
CA SER A 117 14.42 8.22 -7.57
C SER A 117 14.32 6.71 -7.76
N MET A 118 13.10 6.16 -7.87
CA MET A 118 12.90 4.73 -8.10
C MET A 118 12.85 4.45 -9.61
N THR A 119 13.93 3.88 -10.15
CA THR A 119 13.96 3.48 -11.57
C THR A 119 12.92 2.37 -11.81
N PRO A 120 11.98 2.54 -12.76
CA PRO A 120 10.98 1.51 -13.03
C PRO A 120 11.68 0.25 -13.51
N SER A 121 11.56 -0.82 -12.73
CA SER A 121 12.25 -2.06 -13.06
C SER A 121 11.32 -2.97 -13.87
N GLY A 122 11.20 -2.68 -15.16
CA GLY A 122 10.39 -3.45 -16.12
C GLY A 122 9.02 -2.83 -16.46
N PRO A 123 8.36 -3.34 -17.51
CA PRO A 123 7.19 -2.70 -18.11
C PRO A 123 5.96 -2.66 -17.18
N VAL A 124 5.81 -3.68 -16.31
CA VAL A 124 4.70 -3.74 -15.35
C VAL A 124 4.86 -2.67 -14.26
N ILE A 125 6.05 -2.51 -13.69
CA ILE A 125 6.32 -1.46 -12.69
C ILE A 125 6.23 -0.09 -13.34
N HIS A 126 6.77 0.10 -14.54
CA HIS A 126 6.66 1.36 -15.27
C HIS A 126 5.20 1.78 -15.46
N TYR A 127 4.38 0.86 -15.98
CA TYR A 127 2.95 1.07 -16.13
C TYR A 127 2.25 1.30 -14.78
N ALA A 128 2.60 0.51 -13.76
CA ALA A 128 2.04 0.62 -12.42
C ALA A 128 2.40 1.95 -11.75
N ILE A 129 3.62 2.46 -11.93
CA ILE A 129 4.05 3.78 -11.43
C ILE A 129 3.28 4.88 -12.17
N GLU A 130 3.31 4.92 -13.51
CA GLU A 130 2.66 5.97 -14.30
C GLU A 130 1.14 6.04 -14.09
N ARG A 131 0.47 4.89 -14.09
CA ARG A 131 -0.99 4.80 -13.89
C ARG A 131 -1.35 4.89 -12.41
N GLY A 132 -0.48 4.38 -11.54
CA GLY A 132 -0.67 4.32 -10.09
C GLY A 132 -0.84 5.69 -9.46
N TYR A 133 -0.07 6.71 -9.86
CA TYR A 133 -0.26 8.06 -9.29
C TYR A 133 -1.65 8.62 -9.56
N LYS A 134 -2.14 8.50 -10.80
CA LYS A 134 -3.45 9.04 -11.19
C LYS A 134 -4.58 8.33 -10.45
N LEU A 135 -4.45 7.02 -10.28
CA LEU A 135 -5.41 6.19 -9.56
C LEU A 135 -5.34 6.41 -8.04
N ALA A 136 -4.14 6.62 -7.48
CA ALA A 136 -3.91 6.77 -6.04
C ALA A 136 -4.64 7.98 -5.44
N PHE A 137 -4.86 9.05 -6.21
CA PHE A 137 -5.69 10.19 -5.77
C PHE A 137 -7.17 9.84 -5.59
N ARG A 138 -7.65 8.72 -6.14
CA ARG A 138 -9.02 8.21 -6.02
C ARG A 138 -9.12 6.92 -5.19
N ALA A 139 -7.98 6.27 -4.93
CA ALA A 139 -7.89 5.01 -4.20
C ALA A 139 -6.81 5.12 -3.10
N PRO A 140 -7.18 5.52 -1.88
CA PRO A 140 -6.16 5.83 -0.87
C PRO A 140 -5.41 4.62 -0.33
N TYR A 141 -6.01 3.42 -0.37
CA TYR A 141 -5.28 2.16 -0.17
C TYR A 141 -4.12 1.99 -1.17
N LEU A 142 -4.28 2.46 -2.41
CA LEU A 142 -3.21 2.43 -3.41
C LEU A 142 -2.16 3.51 -3.12
N MET A 143 -2.57 4.71 -2.70
CA MET A 143 -1.63 5.74 -2.24
C MET A 143 -0.75 5.21 -1.11
N ASP A 144 -1.35 4.58 -0.11
CA ASP A 144 -0.62 3.98 0.99
C ASP A 144 0.39 2.92 0.55
N GLN A 145 -0.01 2.05 -0.38
CA GLN A 145 0.90 1.02 -0.87
C GLN A 145 2.08 1.61 -1.65
N LEU A 146 1.86 2.66 -2.45
CA LEU A 146 2.92 3.39 -3.16
C LEU A 146 3.90 4.01 -2.17
N LEU A 147 3.39 4.70 -1.14
CA LEU A 147 4.22 5.33 -0.12
C LEU A 147 4.95 4.31 0.75
N ALA A 148 4.30 3.19 1.07
CA ALA A 148 4.91 2.08 1.80
C ALA A 148 6.11 1.52 1.02
N PHE A 149 5.93 1.27 -0.28
CA PHE A 149 6.99 0.78 -1.15
C PHE A 149 8.14 1.79 -1.30
N ALA A 150 7.82 3.08 -1.40
CA ALA A 150 8.81 4.16 -1.39
C ALA A 150 9.61 4.20 -0.07
N ALA A 151 8.94 3.98 1.06
CA ALA A 151 9.57 3.96 2.37
C ALA A 151 10.49 2.75 2.54
N ALA A 152 10.06 1.58 2.04
CA ALA A 152 10.91 0.40 1.95
C ALA A 152 12.21 0.70 1.19
N HIS A 153 12.13 1.31 0.00
CA HIS A 153 13.32 1.73 -0.75
C HIS A 153 14.16 2.77 0.02
N LYS A 154 13.55 3.79 0.62
CA LYS A 154 14.32 4.79 1.38
C LYS A 154 15.06 4.19 2.57
N SER A 155 14.52 3.13 3.17
CA SER A 155 15.22 2.40 4.22
C SER A 155 16.51 1.74 3.71
N THR A 156 16.53 1.23 2.47
CA THR A 156 17.76 0.66 1.89
C THR A 156 18.79 1.73 1.57
N VAL A 157 18.36 2.88 1.04
CA VAL A 157 19.25 4.03 0.78
C VAL A 157 19.87 4.52 2.08
N ALA A 158 19.06 4.72 3.13
CA ALA A 158 19.57 5.13 4.44
C ALA A 158 20.56 4.12 5.03
N ARG A 159 20.33 2.83 4.81
CA ARG A 159 21.26 1.76 5.22
C ARG A 159 22.58 1.83 4.46
N GLU A 160 22.55 2.08 3.15
CA GLU A 160 23.75 2.26 2.32
C GLU A 160 24.55 3.50 2.75
N ASP A 161 23.87 4.56 3.15
CA ASP A 161 24.47 5.79 3.70
C ASP A 161 24.94 5.65 5.16
N GLY A 162 24.62 4.54 5.83
CA GLY A 162 24.95 4.29 7.24
C GLY A 162 24.10 5.05 8.26
N ASP A 163 22.95 5.62 7.87
CA ASP A 163 22.03 6.31 8.78
C ASP A 163 20.99 5.35 9.37
N GLU A 164 21.38 4.67 10.46
CA GLU A 164 20.53 3.71 11.17
C GLU A 164 19.20 4.31 11.68
N ARG A 165 19.20 5.61 12.00
CA ARG A 165 18.00 6.28 12.53
C ARG A 165 16.98 6.45 11.41
N LEU A 166 17.44 6.90 10.25
CA LEU A 166 16.61 7.12 9.08
C LEU A 166 16.14 5.79 8.46
N GLU A 167 17.01 4.76 8.44
CA GLU A 167 16.65 3.39 8.08
C GLU A 167 15.48 2.89 8.95
N ARG A 168 15.61 2.97 10.28
CA ARG A 168 14.58 2.51 11.22
C ARG A 168 13.27 3.29 11.05
N PHE A 169 13.36 4.59 10.81
CA PHE A 169 12.20 5.43 10.57
C PHE A 169 11.44 4.97 9.32
N PHE A 170 12.11 4.86 8.18
CA PHE A 170 11.47 4.47 6.93
C PHE A 170 10.99 3.02 6.93
N ARG A 171 11.68 2.10 7.59
CA ARG A 171 11.20 0.74 7.78
C ARG A 171 9.89 0.70 8.57
N MET A 172 9.78 1.49 9.63
CA MET A 172 8.54 1.61 10.42
C MET A 172 7.40 2.24 9.61
N GLU A 173 7.67 3.31 8.86
CA GLU A 173 6.66 3.93 8.00
C GLU A 173 6.19 2.97 6.90
N SER A 174 7.11 2.20 6.32
CA SER A 174 6.78 1.15 5.35
C SER A 174 5.75 0.16 5.90
N THR A 175 6.01 -0.43 7.08
CA THR A 175 5.07 -1.37 7.72
C THR A 175 3.72 -0.73 8.04
N LYS A 176 3.71 0.48 8.58
CA LYS A 176 2.47 1.19 8.94
C LYS A 176 1.60 1.47 7.72
N LEU A 177 2.20 2.02 6.67
CA LEU A 177 1.51 2.36 5.44
C LEU A 177 0.99 1.10 4.74
N GLN A 178 1.79 0.04 4.65
CA GLN A 178 1.35 -1.25 4.09
C GLN A 178 0.17 -1.83 4.89
N THR A 179 0.19 -1.73 6.22
CA THR A 179 -0.93 -2.18 7.07
C THR A 179 -2.20 -1.38 6.81
N ARG A 180 -2.08 -0.04 6.68
CA ARG A 180 -3.21 0.84 6.34
C ARG A 180 -3.77 0.51 4.94
N ALA A 181 -2.87 0.28 3.98
CA ALA A 181 -3.20 -0.11 2.61
C ALA A 181 -3.99 -1.42 2.56
N LEU A 182 -3.54 -2.46 3.26
CA LEU A 182 -4.22 -3.75 3.38
C LEU A 182 -5.59 -3.63 4.05
N SER A 183 -5.72 -2.80 5.09
CA SER A 183 -7.03 -2.54 5.70
C SER A 183 -7.97 -1.85 4.73
N GLY A 184 -7.49 -0.87 3.97
CA GLY A 184 -8.29 -0.13 3.00
C GLY A 184 -8.73 -0.99 1.82
N VAL A 185 -7.85 -1.86 1.31
CA VAL A 185 -8.20 -2.73 0.18
C VAL A 185 -9.24 -3.78 0.57
N ASN A 186 -9.19 -4.33 1.79
CA ASN A 186 -10.19 -5.29 2.25
C ASN A 186 -11.60 -4.68 2.27
N LEU A 187 -11.72 -3.39 2.61
CA LEU A 187 -13.00 -2.66 2.56
C LEU A 187 -13.47 -2.39 1.13
N ALA A 188 -12.54 -2.21 0.18
CA ALA A 188 -12.85 -1.95 -1.23
C ALA A 188 -13.11 -3.23 -2.05
N SER A 189 -12.57 -4.37 -1.62
CA SER A 189 -12.60 -5.65 -2.35
C SER A 189 -13.96 -6.34 -2.31
N ASP A 190 -14.84 -5.96 -1.38
CA ASP A 190 -16.20 -6.49 -1.27
C ASP A 190 -17.10 -6.11 -2.46
N ALA A 191 -16.69 -5.15 -3.30
CA ALA A 191 -17.43 -4.70 -4.48
C ALA A 191 -16.49 -4.40 -5.67
N VAL A 192 -15.77 -5.41 -6.17
CA VAL A 192 -14.96 -5.27 -7.39
C VAL A 192 -15.85 -4.87 -8.56
N ASN A 193 -15.55 -3.73 -9.18
CA ASN A 193 -16.27 -3.17 -10.32
C ASN A 193 -15.28 -2.53 -11.31
N LYS A 194 -15.78 -1.99 -12.42
CA LYS A 194 -14.93 -1.38 -13.45
C LYS A 194 -14.19 -0.13 -12.96
N ASP A 195 -14.71 0.53 -11.92
CA ASP A 195 -14.17 1.79 -11.40
C ASP A 195 -12.98 1.58 -10.44
N ASN A 196 -12.91 0.43 -9.76
CA ASN A 196 -11.82 0.09 -8.84
C ASN A 196 -10.86 -1.01 -9.34
N ALA A 197 -11.20 -1.74 -10.41
CA ALA A 197 -10.39 -2.85 -10.92
C ALA A 197 -8.95 -2.45 -11.26
N ASP A 198 -8.75 -1.30 -11.92
CA ASP A 198 -7.41 -0.82 -12.26
C ASP A 198 -6.58 -0.50 -11.01
N ALA A 199 -7.20 0.13 -10.00
CA ALA A 199 -6.53 0.48 -8.76
C ALA A 199 -6.18 -0.77 -7.94
N LEU A 200 -7.06 -1.78 -7.92
CA LEU A 200 -6.80 -3.07 -7.29
C LEU A 200 -5.66 -3.83 -8.00
N PHE A 201 -5.65 -3.84 -9.34
CA PHE A 201 -4.57 -4.45 -10.12
C PHE A 201 -3.22 -3.81 -9.79
N VAL A 202 -3.14 -2.47 -9.85
CA VAL A 202 -1.91 -1.73 -9.56
C VAL A 202 -1.49 -1.93 -8.11
N PHE A 203 -2.44 -1.88 -7.16
CA PHE A 203 -2.18 -2.14 -5.74
C PHE A 203 -1.54 -3.50 -5.53
N SER A 204 -2.11 -4.56 -6.08
CA SER A 204 -1.62 -5.91 -5.88
C SER A 204 -0.26 -6.14 -6.54
N ALA A 205 0.03 -5.47 -7.67
CA ALA A 205 1.36 -5.46 -8.26
C ALA A 205 2.40 -4.85 -7.30
N PHE A 206 2.12 -3.68 -6.71
CA PHE A 206 3.04 -3.05 -5.75
C PHE A 206 3.14 -3.82 -4.43
N LEU A 207 2.03 -4.35 -3.93
CA LEU A 207 2.01 -5.17 -2.72
C LEU A 207 2.87 -6.43 -2.91
N GLY A 208 2.73 -7.07 -4.06
CA GLY A 208 3.56 -8.17 -4.47
C GLY A 208 5.07 -7.90 -4.44
N HIS A 209 5.50 -6.80 -5.04
CA HIS A 209 6.90 -6.39 -5.01
C HIS A 209 7.40 -6.10 -3.61
N HIS A 210 6.55 -5.45 -2.80
CA HIS A 210 6.87 -5.11 -1.43
C HIS A 210 7.03 -6.39 -0.58
N VAL A 211 6.12 -7.36 -0.72
CA VAL A 211 6.22 -8.64 0.00
C VAL A 211 7.48 -9.42 -0.41
N LEU A 212 7.85 -9.43 -1.69
CA LEU A 212 9.12 -10.03 -2.12
C LEU A 212 10.31 -9.34 -1.46
N PHE A 213 10.34 -8.01 -1.50
CA PHE A 213 11.40 -7.24 -0.87
C PHE A 213 11.52 -7.56 0.63
N ASP A 214 10.41 -7.57 1.38
CA ASP A 214 10.39 -7.90 2.80
C ASP A 214 10.86 -9.35 3.05
N THR A 215 10.41 -10.28 2.22
CA THR A 215 10.75 -11.70 2.31
C THR A 215 12.24 -11.93 2.16
N PHE A 216 12.86 -11.29 1.18
CA PHE A 216 14.29 -11.43 0.92
C PHE A 216 15.15 -10.60 1.87
N SER A 217 14.68 -9.43 2.29
CA SER A 217 15.40 -8.56 3.21
C SER A 217 15.45 -9.11 4.64
N ALA A 218 14.43 -9.88 5.06
CA ALA A 218 14.37 -10.44 6.41
C ALA A 218 15.31 -11.63 6.65
N ARG A 219 15.80 -12.29 5.59
CA ARG A 219 16.70 -13.47 5.67
C ARG A 219 16.21 -14.57 6.62
N GLU A 220 14.92 -14.86 6.55
CA GLU A 220 14.28 -15.88 7.37
C GLU A 220 14.66 -17.30 6.91
N PRO A 221 14.53 -18.32 7.78
CA PRO A 221 14.70 -19.72 7.38
C PRO A 221 13.80 -20.10 6.20
N LEU A 222 14.30 -20.95 5.30
CA LEU A 222 13.59 -21.37 4.07
C LEU A 222 12.11 -21.75 4.28
N PRO A 223 11.71 -22.52 5.31
CA PRO A 223 10.31 -22.75 5.65
C PRO A 223 9.41 -21.50 5.67
N VAL A 224 9.84 -20.46 6.39
CA VAL A 224 9.08 -19.22 6.59
C VAL A 224 9.10 -18.40 5.30
N MET A 225 10.22 -18.45 4.57
CA MET A 225 10.35 -17.81 3.27
C MET A 225 9.40 -18.41 2.23
N LEU A 226 9.29 -19.75 2.16
CA LEU A 226 8.38 -20.43 1.24
C LEU A 226 6.91 -20.07 1.51
N ASP A 227 6.52 -19.96 2.78
CA ASP A 227 5.15 -19.55 3.14
C ASP A 227 4.86 -18.11 2.65
N LYS A 228 5.79 -17.17 2.87
CA LYS A 228 5.68 -15.78 2.39
C LYS A 228 5.68 -15.69 0.86
N LEU A 229 6.54 -16.43 0.17
CA LEU A 229 6.60 -16.47 -1.29
C LEU A 229 5.30 -17.02 -1.87
N THR A 230 4.78 -18.11 -1.32
CA THR A 230 3.52 -18.70 -1.75
C THR A 230 2.37 -17.71 -1.62
N GLN A 231 2.28 -17.02 -0.47
CA GLN A 231 1.27 -15.98 -0.24
C GLN A 231 1.41 -14.82 -1.23
N CYS A 232 2.64 -14.40 -1.54
CA CYS A 232 2.91 -13.37 -2.54
C CYS A 232 2.44 -13.80 -3.94
N PHE A 233 2.73 -15.03 -4.35
CA PHE A 233 2.33 -15.56 -5.65
C PHE A 233 0.80 -15.68 -5.76
N GLU A 234 0.12 -16.19 -4.72
CA GLU A 234 -1.34 -16.30 -4.70
C GLU A 234 -2.02 -14.93 -4.78
N LEU A 235 -1.47 -13.92 -4.10
CA LEU A 235 -1.95 -12.55 -4.20
C LEU A 235 -1.91 -12.02 -5.64
N HIS A 236 -0.80 -12.23 -6.37
CA HIS A 236 -0.73 -11.85 -7.78
C HIS A 236 -1.68 -12.66 -8.67
N GLN A 237 -1.91 -13.94 -8.35
CA GLN A 237 -2.82 -14.80 -9.11
C GLN A 237 -4.30 -14.49 -8.85
N SER A 238 -4.67 -13.99 -7.67
CA SER A 238 -6.04 -13.59 -7.32
C SER A 238 -6.60 -12.50 -8.25
N ILE A 239 -5.72 -11.73 -8.90
CA ILE A 239 -6.08 -10.68 -9.87
C ILE A 239 -6.41 -11.29 -11.25
N ARG A 240 -6.02 -12.55 -11.52
CA ARG A 240 -6.08 -13.16 -12.85
C ARG A 240 -7.18 -14.20 -13.06
N PHE A 241 -8.09 -14.46 -12.13
CA PHE A 241 -9.06 -15.56 -12.33
C PHE A 241 -10.54 -15.20 -12.30
N THR A 242 -11.10 -15.03 -13.51
CA THR A 242 -12.26 -15.82 -13.94
C THR A 242 -11.86 -16.68 -15.15
N ALA A 243 -11.49 -17.95 -14.92
CA ALA A 243 -11.72 -19.10 -15.79
C ALA A 243 -10.82 -20.30 -15.38
N ALA A 244 -11.31 -21.16 -14.48
CA ALA A 244 -10.70 -22.47 -14.23
C ALA A 244 -11.39 -23.54 -15.06
N ALA A 245 -10.61 -24.36 -15.75
CA ALA A 245 -11.06 -25.67 -16.20
C ALA A 245 -9.95 -26.73 -16.00
N ALA A 246 -10.19 -27.53 -14.97
CA ALA A 246 -9.94 -28.97 -14.82
C ALA A 246 -8.57 -29.60 -15.17
N LEU A 247 -8.02 -30.22 -14.11
CA LEU A 247 -6.94 -31.19 -14.02
C LEU A 247 -6.70 -32.11 -15.24
N ARG A 248 -5.41 -32.21 -15.61
CA ARG A 248 -4.69 -33.47 -15.84
C ARG A 248 -3.19 -33.32 -15.50
N ALA A 249 -2.68 -34.34 -14.81
CA ALA A 249 -1.30 -34.69 -14.46
C ALA A 249 -0.36 -33.62 -13.86
N VAL A 250 0.10 -33.89 -12.63
CA VAL A 250 1.18 -33.16 -11.92
C VAL A 250 2.42 -32.91 -12.79
N ALA A 251 2.72 -33.85 -13.71
CA ALA A 251 3.82 -33.72 -14.67
C ALA A 251 3.57 -32.61 -15.69
N ASP A 252 2.37 -32.51 -16.28
CA ASP A 252 2.04 -31.48 -17.26
C ASP A 252 2.09 -30.07 -16.64
N MET A 253 1.71 -29.95 -15.37
CA MET A 253 1.81 -28.70 -14.61
C MET A 253 3.26 -28.28 -14.36
N TYR A 254 4.14 -29.21 -13.97
CA TYR A 254 5.57 -28.91 -13.85
C TYR A 254 6.18 -28.58 -15.22
N CYS A 255 5.78 -29.28 -16.28
CA CYS A 255 6.20 -28.96 -17.65
C CYS A 255 5.77 -27.56 -18.08
N GLU A 256 4.53 -27.14 -17.80
CA GLU A 256 4.06 -25.78 -18.08
C GLU A 256 4.87 -24.74 -17.31
N THR A 257 5.10 -24.99 -16.02
CA THR A 257 5.89 -24.12 -15.14
C THR A 257 7.34 -24.00 -15.65
N VAL A 258 7.95 -25.11 -16.06
CA VAL A 258 9.29 -25.15 -16.66
C VAL A 258 9.31 -24.43 -18.01
N ASN A 259 8.29 -24.58 -18.85
CA ASN A 259 8.21 -23.91 -20.15
C ASN A 259 8.12 -22.38 -19.99
N ILE A 260 7.34 -21.90 -19.02
CA ILE A 260 7.30 -20.47 -18.68
C ILE A 260 8.68 -20.02 -18.22
N LEU A 261 9.34 -20.78 -17.34
CA LEU A 261 10.64 -20.42 -16.80
C LEU A 261 11.72 -20.38 -17.89
N GLN A 262 11.70 -21.35 -18.80
CA GLN A 262 12.61 -21.43 -19.94
C GLN A 262 12.42 -20.22 -20.86
N TYR A 263 11.18 -19.87 -21.21
CA TYR A 263 10.89 -18.67 -22.00
C TYR A 263 11.43 -17.39 -21.33
N LEU A 264 11.27 -17.26 -20.01
CA LEU A 264 11.77 -16.11 -19.26
C LEU A 264 13.30 -16.10 -19.19
N LEU A 265 13.93 -17.25 -19.02
CA LEU A 265 15.38 -17.41 -19.06
C LEU A 265 15.94 -17.00 -20.41
N ASP A 266 15.33 -17.43 -21.52
CA ASP A 266 15.74 -17.06 -22.87
C ASP A 266 15.55 -15.56 -23.12
N SER A 267 14.43 -15.01 -22.67
CA SER A 267 14.13 -13.56 -22.74
C SER A 267 15.12 -12.71 -21.92
N SER A 268 15.57 -13.24 -20.78
CA SER A 268 16.55 -12.59 -19.88
C SER A 268 17.96 -12.51 -20.45
N GLN A 269 18.30 -13.30 -21.47
CA GLN A 269 19.61 -13.28 -22.12
C GLN A 269 19.77 -12.08 -23.08
N SER A 270 18.69 -11.36 -23.40
CA SER A 270 18.78 -10.13 -24.19
C SER A 270 19.33 -8.95 -23.38
N SER A 271 20.13 -8.09 -24.03
CA SER A 271 21.05 -7.13 -23.39
C SER A 271 20.44 -5.99 -22.56
N ALA A 272 19.12 -5.86 -22.47
CA ALA A 272 18.48 -4.75 -21.76
C ALA A 272 18.23 -5.08 -20.28
N SER A 273 18.83 -4.30 -19.37
CA SER A 273 18.67 -4.47 -17.91
C SER A 273 17.21 -4.43 -17.44
N GLU A 274 16.37 -3.59 -18.08
CA GLU A 274 14.94 -3.47 -17.80
C GLU A 274 14.14 -4.74 -18.12
N ARG A 275 14.54 -5.49 -19.16
CA ARG A 275 13.91 -6.77 -19.51
C ARG A 275 14.19 -7.83 -18.45
N ARG A 276 15.38 -7.82 -17.83
CA ARG A 276 15.77 -8.78 -16.79
C ARG A 276 14.94 -8.65 -15.51
N VAL A 277 14.48 -7.45 -15.16
CA VAL A 277 13.57 -7.31 -14.01
C VAL A 277 12.12 -7.60 -14.41
N GLY A 278 11.70 -7.20 -15.61
CA GLY A 278 10.38 -7.54 -16.13
C GLY A 278 10.09 -9.04 -16.08
N VAL A 279 11.06 -9.89 -16.43
CA VAL A 279 10.90 -11.36 -16.41
C VAL A 279 10.74 -11.95 -15.01
N VAL A 280 11.38 -11.36 -13.99
CA VAL A 280 11.20 -11.78 -12.59
C VAL A 280 9.75 -11.56 -12.15
N GLN A 281 9.18 -10.43 -12.54
CA GLN A 281 7.80 -10.09 -12.21
C GLN A 281 6.79 -10.88 -13.02
N GLU A 282 7.11 -11.12 -14.28
CA GLU A 282 6.28 -11.93 -15.18
C GLU A 282 6.12 -13.36 -14.67
N TRP A 283 7.15 -13.95 -14.05
CA TRP A 283 7.05 -15.25 -13.40
C TRP A 283 5.97 -15.30 -12.32
N LEU A 284 5.94 -14.30 -11.42
CA LEU A 284 4.98 -14.27 -10.30
C LEU A 284 3.53 -14.33 -10.78
N VAL A 285 3.30 -13.77 -11.97
CA VAL A 285 1.98 -13.59 -12.58
C VAL A 285 1.60 -14.75 -13.50
N ARG A 286 2.58 -15.54 -13.97
CA ARG A 286 2.37 -16.64 -14.92
C ARG A 286 2.41 -18.03 -14.29
N VAL A 287 3.08 -18.18 -13.15
CA VAL A 287 3.19 -19.49 -12.49
C VAL A 287 1.79 -20.06 -12.21
N PRO A 288 1.53 -21.36 -12.41
CA PRO A 288 0.23 -21.98 -12.10
C PRO A 288 -0.09 -22.01 -10.60
N TYR A 289 -1.38 -22.00 -10.21
CA TYR A 289 -1.80 -22.07 -8.80
C TYR A 289 -1.47 -23.41 -8.15
N GLU A 290 -1.59 -24.49 -8.93
CA GLU A 290 -1.29 -25.85 -8.49
C GLU A 290 0.19 -26.02 -8.14
N TYR A 291 1.09 -25.32 -8.83
CA TYR A 291 2.51 -25.30 -8.49
C TYR A 291 2.71 -24.69 -7.10
N LEU A 292 2.02 -23.60 -6.78
CA LEU A 292 2.07 -22.96 -5.45
C LEU A 292 1.59 -23.90 -4.35
N THR A 293 0.59 -24.73 -4.65
CA THR A 293 0.13 -25.76 -3.72
C THR A 293 1.22 -26.78 -3.41
N TYR A 294 1.98 -27.22 -4.42
CA TYR A 294 3.10 -28.16 -4.21
C TYR A 294 4.31 -27.50 -3.55
N LEU A 295 4.56 -26.22 -3.83
CA LEU A 295 5.60 -25.45 -3.15
C LEU A 295 5.28 -25.30 -1.65
N ARG A 296 4.02 -25.01 -1.30
CA ARG A 296 3.53 -24.99 0.08
C ARG A 296 3.64 -26.34 0.78
N GLN A 297 3.38 -27.43 0.05
CA GLN A 297 3.58 -28.80 0.54
C GLN A 297 5.07 -29.17 0.64
N ARG A 298 5.99 -28.29 0.22
CA ARG A 298 7.45 -28.50 0.27
C ARG A 298 7.89 -29.73 -0.50
N ARG A 299 7.24 -29.98 -1.65
CA ARG A 299 7.65 -31.06 -2.53
C ARG A 299 9.03 -30.75 -3.12
N PRO A 300 10.00 -31.67 -3.02
CA PRO A 300 11.35 -31.44 -3.52
C PRO A 300 11.41 -30.95 -4.98
N GLU A 301 10.57 -31.50 -5.86
CA GLU A 301 10.50 -31.13 -7.28
C GLU A 301 10.08 -29.66 -7.47
N ALA A 302 9.11 -29.20 -6.69
CA ALA A 302 8.66 -27.80 -6.72
C ALA A 302 9.75 -26.85 -6.20
N ILE A 303 10.48 -27.27 -5.16
CA ILE A 303 11.59 -26.50 -4.59
C ILE A 303 12.78 -26.43 -5.57
N VAL A 304 13.05 -27.49 -6.33
CA VAL A 304 14.05 -27.46 -7.41
C VAL A 304 13.67 -26.43 -8.47
N ILE A 305 12.42 -26.42 -8.95
CA ILE A 305 11.95 -25.41 -9.92
C ILE A 305 12.09 -23.99 -9.35
N LEU A 306 11.85 -23.79 -8.06
CA LEU A 306 12.10 -22.50 -7.39
C LEU A 306 13.58 -22.09 -7.46
N ALA A 307 14.53 -23.03 -7.35
CA ALA A 307 15.96 -22.72 -7.49
C ALA A 307 16.33 -22.26 -8.91
N TYR A 308 15.66 -22.76 -9.95
CA TYR A 308 15.84 -22.26 -11.32
C TYR A 308 15.27 -20.84 -11.48
N TYR A 309 14.13 -20.55 -10.83
CA TYR A 309 13.62 -19.18 -10.75
C TYR A 309 14.58 -18.26 -9.98
N ALA A 310 15.24 -18.75 -8.94
CA ALA A 310 16.23 -17.98 -8.19
C ALA A 310 17.45 -17.56 -9.04
N VAL A 311 17.73 -18.23 -10.16
CA VAL A 311 18.73 -17.75 -11.13
C VAL A 311 18.27 -16.46 -11.81
N LEU A 312 16.97 -16.31 -12.13
CA LEU A 312 16.44 -15.05 -12.66
C LEU A 312 16.57 -13.93 -11.64
N LEU A 313 16.29 -14.21 -10.37
CA LEU A 313 16.51 -13.26 -9.28
C LEU A 313 17.99 -12.86 -9.17
N HIS A 314 18.91 -13.82 -9.25
CA HIS A 314 20.36 -13.57 -9.20
C HIS A 314 20.84 -12.71 -10.38
N ARG A 315 20.29 -12.90 -11.57
CA ARG A 315 20.57 -12.04 -12.74
C ARG A 315 19.98 -10.64 -12.59
N ALA A 316 18.92 -10.49 -11.81
CA ALA A 316 18.27 -9.22 -11.48
C ALA A 316 18.81 -8.57 -10.19
N ARG A 317 19.94 -9.05 -9.62
CA ARG A 317 20.52 -8.60 -8.34
C ARG A 317 20.83 -7.11 -8.20
N HIS A 318 20.95 -6.39 -9.32
CA HIS A 318 21.13 -4.94 -9.33
C HIS A 318 19.85 -4.17 -8.99
N ASN A 319 18.69 -4.82 -9.01
CA ASN A 319 17.46 -4.25 -8.48
C ASN A 319 17.52 -4.27 -6.96
N TRP A 320 17.37 -3.09 -6.35
CA TRP A 320 17.34 -2.89 -4.90
C TRP A 320 16.33 -3.80 -4.18
N ALA A 321 15.21 -4.13 -4.84
CA ALA A 321 14.16 -4.98 -4.26
C ALA A 321 14.53 -6.46 -4.24
N VAL A 322 15.51 -6.86 -5.06
CA VAL A 322 15.94 -8.26 -5.23
C VAL A 322 17.27 -8.51 -4.51
N GLY A 323 18.26 -7.66 -4.72
CA GLY A 323 19.57 -7.81 -4.08
C GLY A 323 20.19 -9.20 -4.26
N ASP A 324 20.70 -9.80 -3.18
CA ASP A 324 21.30 -11.13 -3.20
C ASP A 324 20.31 -12.29 -3.04
N ALA A 325 18.99 -12.03 -3.14
CA ALA A 325 17.93 -13.03 -2.95
C ALA A 325 18.13 -14.30 -3.78
N GLY A 326 18.53 -14.16 -5.05
CA GLY A 326 18.75 -15.32 -5.92
C GLY A 326 19.87 -16.23 -5.43
N ARG A 327 21.01 -15.66 -5.03
CA ARG A 327 22.13 -16.40 -4.42
C ARG A 327 21.69 -17.09 -3.14
N PHE A 328 21.04 -16.34 -2.26
CA PHE A 328 20.56 -16.85 -0.98
C PHE A 328 19.62 -18.05 -1.18
N LEU A 329 18.61 -17.92 -2.05
CA LEU A 329 17.65 -18.99 -2.33
C LEU A 329 18.32 -20.25 -2.90
N ILE A 330 19.26 -20.11 -3.84
CA ILE A 330 19.96 -21.26 -4.44
C ILE A 330 20.75 -22.02 -3.37
N GLN A 331 21.41 -21.31 -2.47
CA GLN A 331 22.17 -21.91 -1.37
C GLN A 331 21.25 -22.61 -0.36
N GLU A 332 20.18 -21.95 0.08
CA GLU A 332 19.22 -22.52 1.03
C GLU A 332 18.52 -23.77 0.47
N VAL A 333 18.13 -23.74 -0.81
CA VAL A 333 17.52 -24.92 -1.46
C VAL A 333 18.50 -26.09 -1.51
N GLY A 334 19.77 -25.83 -1.85
CA GLY A 334 20.81 -26.85 -1.87
C GLY A 334 21.02 -27.49 -0.49
N SER A 335 21.06 -26.68 0.56
CA SER A 335 21.17 -27.18 1.94
C SER A 335 19.91 -27.92 2.42
N HIS A 336 18.72 -27.54 1.94
CA HIS A 336 17.46 -28.13 2.39
C HIS A 336 17.16 -29.50 1.78
N LEU A 337 17.42 -29.68 0.48
CA LEU A 337 17.05 -30.89 -0.26
C LEU A 337 18.07 -32.04 -0.11
N GLY A 338 19.32 -31.70 0.23
CA GLY A 338 20.40 -32.67 0.42
C GLY A 338 20.94 -33.29 -0.87
N ASP A 339 21.92 -34.18 -0.72
CA ASP A 339 22.85 -34.59 -1.79
C ASP A 339 22.17 -35.28 -3.00
N TYR A 340 21.01 -35.91 -2.80
CA TYR A 340 20.26 -36.56 -3.89
C TYR A 340 19.90 -35.60 -5.03
N TRP A 341 19.70 -34.31 -4.73
CA TRP A 341 19.28 -33.30 -5.71
C TRP A 341 20.45 -32.53 -6.33
N THR A 342 21.69 -32.87 -5.99
CA THR A 342 22.89 -32.14 -6.42
C THR A 342 22.97 -31.97 -7.93
N ASP A 343 22.76 -33.05 -8.69
CA ASP A 343 22.82 -33.02 -10.16
C ASP A 343 21.75 -32.08 -10.76
N TRP A 344 20.56 -32.07 -10.16
CA TRP A 344 19.45 -31.21 -10.60
C TRP A 344 19.68 -29.74 -10.24
N LEU A 345 20.47 -29.46 -9.21
CA LEU A 345 20.82 -28.11 -8.75
C LEU A 345 22.17 -27.61 -9.29
N ALA A 346 22.90 -28.42 -10.05
CA ALA A 346 24.21 -28.06 -10.59
C ALA A 346 24.16 -26.79 -11.47
N TRP A 347 23.14 -26.66 -12.33
CA TRP A 347 23.01 -25.48 -13.19
C TRP A 347 22.68 -24.20 -12.40
N PRO A 348 21.69 -24.18 -11.48
CA PRO A 348 21.48 -23.02 -10.62
C PRO A 348 22.73 -22.62 -9.81
N GLN A 349 23.48 -23.59 -9.30
CA GLN A 349 24.72 -23.33 -8.57
C GLN A 349 25.79 -22.71 -9.48
N GLN A 350 26.02 -23.28 -10.67
CA GLN A 350 26.96 -22.75 -11.65
C GLN A 350 26.59 -21.33 -12.10
N ALA A 351 25.30 -21.00 -12.18
CA ALA A 351 24.84 -19.66 -12.54
C ALA A 351 25.25 -18.58 -11.52
N LEU A 352 25.63 -18.96 -10.29
CA LEU A 352 26.19 -18.03 -9.29
C LEU A 352 27.66 -17.66 -9.53
N GLU A 353 28.37 -18.46 -10.32
CA GLU A 353 29.80 -18.34 -10.61
C GLU A 353 30.04 -17.55 -11.92
N ASN A 354 29.12 -17.72 -12.89
CA ASN A 354 29.24 -17.17 -14.25
C ASN A 354 28.69 -15.73 -14.42
N SER A 355 28.45 -15.00 -13.33
CA SER A 355 27.55 -13.82 -13.31
C SER A 355 28.18 -12.51 -12.89
#